data_AF-A0A392PUX5-F1
#
_entry.id   AF-A0A392PUX5-F1
#
_cell.length_a   1.000
_cell.length_b   1.000
_cell.length_c   1.000
_cell.angle_alpha   90.00
_cell.angle_beta   90.00
_cell.angle_gamma   90.00
#
_symmetry.space_group_name_H-M   'P 1'
#
loop_
_entity.id
_entity.type
_entity.pdbx_description
1 polymer ?
#
loop_
_entity_poly.entity_id
_entity_poly.type
_entity_poly.pdbx_seq_one_letter_code
_entity_poly.pdbx_strand_id
1 'polypeptide(L)'
;KYGDEQYELPPWSVSILPNCKTAVFNTARLGTQSSLMKMTAANSAFYWQSYNEEPASSDECDSITAYALWEQINVTRDSTDYLWYMTE
;
A
#
# COMPACT_ATOMS: atom_id res chain seq x y z
N LYS A 1 -2.61 18.34 -39.58
CA LYS A 1 -2.40 17.78 -40.94
C LYS A 1 -0.98 17.23 -41.00
N TYR A 2 -0.79 16.00 -41.47
CA TYR A 2 0.53 15.40 -41.67
C TYR A 2 0.52 14.65 -43.01
N GLY A 3 1.44 14.99 -43.92
CA GLY A 3 1.29 14.65 -45.33
C GLY A 3 0.01 15.24 -45.93
N ASP A 4 -0.71 14.43 -46.70
CA ASP A 4 -1.99 14.81 -47.32
C ASP A 4 -3.22 14.55 -46.45
N GLU A 5 -3.05 13.89 -45.29
CA GLU A 5 -4.15 13.49 -44.40
C GLU A 5 -4.33 14.44 -43.21
N GLN A 6 -5.59 14.54 -42.74
CA GLN A 6 -5.94 15.24 -41.51
C GLN A 6 -6.10 14.22 -40.38
N TYR A 7 -5.41 14.45 -39.26
CA TYR A 7 -5.51 13.64 -38.06
C TYR A 7 -6.05 14.51 -36.94
N GLU A 8 -7.09 14.04 -36.28
CA GLU A 8 -7.58 14.63 -35.05
C GLU A 8 -6.68 14.22 -33.89
N LEU A 9 -6.10 15.21 -33.22
CA LEU A 9 -5.24 15.00 -32.07
C LEU A 9 -5.92 15.61 -30.83
N PRO A 10 -6.43 14.77 -29.90
CA PRO A 10 -6.88 15.25 -28.61
C PRO A 10 -5.77 16.03 -27.88
N PRO A 11 -6.10 16.98 -27.00
CA PRO A 11 -5.11 17.66 -26.17
C PRO A 11 -4.22 16.67 -25.41
N TRP A 12 -2.94 17.01 -25.25
CA TRP A 12 -1.96 16.21 -24.51
C TRP A 12 -1.86 14.75 -24.97
N SER A 13 -1.92 14.52 -26.28
CA SER A 13 -1.88 13.18 -26.85
C SER A 13 -0.88 13.04 -28.00
N VAL A 14 -0.47 11.80 -28.26
CA VAL A 14 0.36 11.41 -29.40
C VAL A 14 -0.35 10.29 -30.15
N SER A 15 -0.42 10.40 -31.48
CA SER A 15 -0.90 9.34 -32.37
C SER A 15 0.28 8.60 -33.01
N ILE A 16 0.19 7.27 -33.07
CA ILE A 16 1.23 6.39 -33.65
C ILE A 16 0.78 5.92 -35.03
N LEU A 17 1.61 6.20 -36.04
CA LEU A 17 1.39 5.84 -37.44
C LEU A 17 2.54 4.96 -37.95
N PRO A 18 2.44 3.62 -37.91
CA PRO A 18 3.54 2.73 -38.29
C PRO A 18 3.94 2.86 -39.76
N ASN A 19 3.00 3.24 -40.63
CA ASN A 19 3.18 3.41 -42.07
C ASN A 19 3.11 4.89 -42.51
N CYS A 20 3.19 5.83 -41.56
CA CYS A 20 3.04 7.28 -41.78
C CYS A 20 1.70 7.72 -42.42
N LYS A 21 0.70 6.83 -42.50
CA LYS A 21 -0.62 7.10 -43.10
C LYS A 21 -1.78 6.77 -42.17
N THR A 22 -1.77 5.61 -41.49
CA THR A 22 -2.89 5.20 -40.65
C THR A 22 -2.55 5.32 -39.18
N ALA A 23 -3.31 6.11 -38.44
CA ALA A 23 -3.20 6.18 -36.98
C ALA A 23 -3.81 4.93 -36.34
N VAL A 24 -2.96 4.05 -35.81
CA VAL A 24 -3.41 2.79 -35.19
C VAL A 24 -3.62 2.91 -33.68
N PHE A 25 -3.04 3.94 -33.07
CA PHE A 25 -3.12 4.17 -31.63
C PHE A 25 -3.03 5.68 -31.35
N ASN A 26 -3.76 6.14 -30.33
CA ASN A 26 -3.60 7.47 -29.77
C ASN A 26 -3.66 7.38 -28.24
N THR A 27 -2.74 8.06 -27.54
CA THR A 27 -2.60 7.95 -26.08
C THR A 27 -3.80 8.44 -25.28
N ALA A 28 -4.65 9.30 -25.85
CA ALA A 28 -5.86 9.80 -25.20
C ALA A 28 -7.14 9.08 -25.66
N ARG A 29 -7.07 8.21 -26.68
CA ARG A 29 -8.19 7.38 -27.15
C ARG A 29 -8.10 6.00 -26.51
N LEU A 30 -8.79 5.83 -25.39
CA LEU A 30 -8.83 4.56 -24.68
C LEU A 30 -9.84 3.61 -25.34
N GLY A 31 -9.34 2.48 -25.87
CA GLY A 31 -10.17 1.40 -26.40
C GLY A 31 -10.58 0.37 -25.34
N THR A 32 -10.22 0.58 -24.09
CA THR A 32 -10.49 -0.32 -22.96
C THR A 32 -11.49 0.28 -22.00
N GLN A 33 -12.25 -0.58 -21.32
CA GLN A 33 -13.12 -0.15 -20.23
C GLN A 33 -12.32 0.07 -18.95
N SER A 34 -12.75 1.05 -18.15
CA SER A 34 -12.25 1.26 -16.79
C SER A 34 -12.95 0.27 -15.84
N SER A 35 -12.19 -0.22 -14.85
CA SER A 35 -12.76 -1.02 -13.76
C SER A 35 -12.95 -0.16 -12.51
N LEU A 36 -14.10 -0.27 -11.88
CA LEU A 36 -14.38 0.37 -10.59
C LEU A 36 -14.30 -0.69 -9.48
N MET A 37 -13.34 -0.53 -8.58
CA MET A 37 -13.17 -1.43 -7.44
C MET A 37 -14.38 -1.33 -6.50
N LYS A 38 -14.89 -2.48 -6.06
CA LYS A 38 -15.98 -2.57 -5.09
C LYS A 38 -15.62 -3.57 -4.01
N MET A 39 -15.85 -3.18 -2.76
CA MET A 39 -15.72 -4.05 -1.59
C MET A 39 -17.12 -4.35 -1.07
N THR A 40 -17.66 -5.52 -1.41
CA THR A 40 -18.94 -6.01 -0.90
C THR A 40 -18.67 -7.04 0.18
N ALA A 41 -19.26 -6.86 1.37
CA ALA A 41 -19.16 -7.87 2.42
C ALA A 41 -19.74 -9.20 1.90
N ALA A 42 -19.00 -10.28 2.09
CA ALA A 42 -19.58 -11.61 2.01
C ALA A 42 -20.47 -11.79 3.24
N ASN A 43 -21.72 -12.23 3.08
CA ASN A 43 -22.75 -12.32 4.13
C ASN A 43 -22.47 -13.42 5.19
N SER A 44 -21.25 -13.48 5.72
CA SER A 44 -20.78 -14.42 6.73
C SER A 44 -20.23 -13.66 7.92
N ALA A 45 -20.74 -13.95 9.10
CA ALA A 45 -20.20 -13.46 10.36
C ALA A 45 -19.22 -14.49 10.93
N PHE A 46 -18.16 -14.02 11.58
CA PHE A 46 -17.21 -14.85 12.32
C PHE A 46 -17.66 -15.02 13.78
N TYR A 47 -17.45 -16.20 14.34
CA TYR A 47 -17.62 -16.45 15.77
C TYR A 47 -16.29 -16.22 16.48
N TRP A 48 -16.14 -15.08 17.15
CA TRP A 48 -14.90 -14.67 17.79
C TRP A 48 -14.81 -15.15 19.24
N GLN A 49 -13.60 -15.45 19.68
CA GLN A 49 -13.21 -15.55 21.08
C GLN A 49 -12.14 -14.51 21.37
N SER A 50 -12.02 -14.07 22.62
CA SER A 50 -11.03 -13.09 23.04
C SER A 50 -10.22 -13.60 24.23
N TYR A 51 -8.98 -13.14 24.30
CA TYR A 51 -8.09 -13.27 25.43
C TYR A 51 -7.52 -11.88 25.73
N ASN A 52 -7.44 -11.51 27.01
CA ASN A 52 -6.85 -10.24 27.41
C ASN A 52 -5.40 -10.50 27.79
N GLU A 53 -4.49 -9.85 27.07
CA GLU A 53 -3.07 -9.82 27.43
C GLU A 53 -2.90 -8.96 28.69
N GLU A 54 -2.17 -9.48 29.69
CA GLU A 54 -1.90 -8.75 30.92
C GLU A 54 -0.81 -7.69 30.68
N PRO A 55 -0.90 -6.49 31.29
CA PRO A 55 0.19 -5.52 31.24
C PRO A 55 1.47 -6.08 31.87
N ALA A 56 2.61 -5.76 31.28
CA ALA A 56 3.90 -6.13 31.85
C ALA A 56 4.11 -5.44 33.22
N SER A 57 4.69 -6.17 34.17
CA SER A 57 5.03 -5.66 35.51
C SER A 57 6.55 -5.63 35.71
N SER A 58 7.06 -4.60 36.39
CA SER A 58 8.47 -4.48 36.75
C SER A 58 8.93 -5.56 37.75
N ASP A 59 8.00 -6.15 38.49
CA ASP A 59 8.28 -7.17 39.51
C ASP A 59 8.54 -8.57 38.91
N GLU A 60 8.34 -8.74 37.60
CA GLU A 60 8.53 -10.01 36.91
C GLU A 60 10.00 -10.26 36.51
N CYS A 61 10.41 -11.54 36.57
CA CYS A 61 11.78 -11.97 36.30
C CYS A 61 12.20 -11.93 34.82
N ASP A 62 11.28 -11.68 33.89
CA ASP A 62 11.54 -11.69 32.45
C ASP A 62 12.02 -10.32 31.92
N SER A 63 12.12 -9.31 32.80
CA SER A 63 12.54 -7.96 32.44
C SER A 63 14.06 -7.79 32.41
N ILE A 64 14.55 -7.08 31.39
CA ILE A 64 15.93 -6.59 31.32
C ILE A 64 16.01 -5.21 31.99
N THR A 65 17.01 -4.99 32.84
CA THR A 65 17.17 -3.74 33.60
C THR A 65 18.36 -2.90 33.13
N ALA A 66 18.19 -1.58 33.15
CA ALA A 66 19.24 -0.63 32.82
C ALA A 66 19.04 0.70 33.58
N TYR A 67 20.14 1.37 33.95
CA TYR A 67 20.11 2.71 34.57
C TYR A 67 19.92 3.86 33.56
N ALA A 68 19.39 3.56 32.37
CA ALA A 68 19.15 4.51 31.30
C ALA A 68 18.05 3.99 30.37
N LEU A 69 17.43 4.88 29.59
CA LEU A 69 16.52 4.50 28.52
C LEU A 69 17.32 4.00 27.31
N TRP A 70 16.95 2.83 26.80
CA TRP A 70 17.55 2.24 25.60
C TRP A 70 16.66 2.44 24.38
N GLU A 71 17.27 2.51 23.20
CA GLU A 71 16.54 2.64 21.93
C GLU A 71 15.87 1.31 21.54
N GLN A 72 14.65 1.38 21.01
CA GLN A 72 13.79 0.21 20.80
C GLN A 72 14.38 -0.82 19.83
N ILE A 73 14.86 -0.43 18.64
CA ILE A 73 15.42 -1.35 17.65
C ILE A 73 16.70 -2.01 18.19
N ASN A 74 17.49 -1.29 18.96
CA ASN A 74 18.67 -1.84 19.61
C ASN A 74 18.31 -2.94 20.62
N VAL A 75 17.18 -2.81 21.32
CA VAL A 75 16.70 -3.82 22.28
C VAL A 75 15.99 -4.98 21.59
N THR A 76 15.00 -4.69 20.73
CA THR A 76 14.18 -5.74 20.09
C THR A 76 14.88 -6.39 18.90
N ARG A 77 15.92 -5.76 18.34
CA ARG A 77 16.60 -6.22 17.10
C ARG A 77 15.62 -6.48 15.95
N ASP A 78 14.54 -5.71 15.89
CA ASP A 78 13.46 -5.88 14.91
C ASP A 78 12.79 -7.27 14.96
N SER A 79 12.89 -7.97 16.10
CA SER A 79 12.23 -9.27 16.29
C SER A 79 10.75 -9.14 16.67
N THR A 80 10.34 -7.98 17.15
CA THR A 80 8.96 -7.64 17.56
C THR A 80 8.71 -6.14 17.48
N ASP A 81 7.46 -5.77 17.21
CA ASP A 81 6.98 -4.39 17.19
C ASP A 81 6.84 -3.77 18.60
N TYR A 82 6.82 -4.60 19.64
CA TYR A 82 6.46 -4.20 21.01
C TYR A 82 7.67 -4.22 21.96
N LEU A 83 7.82 -3.14 22.75
CA LEU A 83 8.77 -3.06 23.85
C LEU A 83 8.13 -2.31 25.03
N TRP A 84 8.08 -2.96 26.21
CA TRP A 84 7.63 -2.34 27.46
C TRP A 84 8.78 -1.62 28.15
N TYR A 85 8.65 -0.31 28.38
CA TYR A 85 9.55 0.45 29.26
C TYR A 85 8.91 0.55 30.64
N MET A 86 9.60 0.03 31.65
CA MET A 86 9.10 -0.05 33.02
C MET A 86 10.12 0.52 34.01
N THR A 87 9.63 1.16 35.06
CA THR A 87 10.36 1.61 36.24
C THR A 87 9.45 1.40 37.45
N GLU A 88 10.04 1.26 38.63
CA GLU A 88 9.30 1.43 39.90
C GLU A 88 8.84 2.88 40.08
#